data_AF-A0A1B6F8H8-F1
#
_entry.id   AF-A0A1B6F8H8-F1
#
_cell.length_a   1.000
_cell.length_b   1.000
_cell.length_c   1.000
_cell.angle_alpha   90.00
_cell.angle_beta   90.00
_cell.angle_gamma   90.00
#
_symmetry.space_group_name_H-M   'P 1'
#
loop_
_entity.id
_entity.type
_entity.pdbx_description
1 polymer ?
#
loop_
_entity_poly.entity_id
_entity_poly.type
_entity_poly.pdbx_seq_one_letter_code
_entity_poly.pdbx_strand_id
1 'polypeptide(L)'
;ITAISMFSLFLGMIFSTGDLTHQILQGPTDILVGLSSGILWGIVSGSLPHRDDDLAVWKRSAMVGVGGLCTILGAPKAGFPSAGPLACVTIAFIASVCWKTQGPMSNKTQVADVFSVLWRILEPMLYAFIGAEIDLTILDLNTVTWGTALITGALLVRVVVCGVVLLGTGLNWKEILFVGLAWLP
;
A
#
# COMPACT_ATOMS: atom_id res chain seq x y z
N ILE A 1 3.36 0.45 1.88
CA ILE A 1 2.44 1.59 2.11
C ILE A 1 3.15 2.92 2.09
N THR A 2 4.15 3.14 2.95
CA THR A 2 4.92 4.40 2.99
C THR A 2 5.52 4.74 1.63
N ALA A 3 6.10 3.76 0.93
CA ALA A 3 6.61 3.92 -0.43
C ALA A 3 5.52 4.30 -1.45
N ILE A 4 4.35 3.64 -1.44
CA ILE A 4 3.21 3.94 -2.33
C ILE A 4 2.71 5.36 -2.08
N SER A 5 2.58 5.73 -0.80
CA SER A 5 2.12 7.06 -0.39
C SER A 5 3.12 8.14 -0.78
N MET A 6 4.41 7.91 -0.55
CA MET A 6 5.49 8.81 -0.97
C MET A 6 5.55 8.95 -2.49
N PHE A 7 5.43 7.85 -3.23
CA PHE A 7 5.41 7.88 -4.69
C PHE A 7 4.22 8.69 -5.23
N SER A 8 3.03 8.50 -4.67
CA SER A 8 1.85 9.33 -5.00
C SER A 8 2.07 10.82 -4.68
N LEU A 9 2.73 11.14 -3.56
CA LEU A 9 3.09 12.51 -3.22
C LEU A 9 4.10 13.10 -4.22
N PHE A 10 5.15 12.36 -4.60
CA PHE A 10 6.12 12.81 -5.59
C PHE A 10 5.51 13.00 -6.97
N LEU A 11 4.65 12.08 -7.43
CA LEU A 11 3.88 12.26 -8.67
C LEU A 11 2.97 13.47 -8.59
N GLY A 12 2.28 13.66 -7.47
CA GLY A 12 1.46 14.84 -7.21
C GLY A 12 2.26 16.14 -7.30
N MET A 13 3.46 16.19 -6.73
CA MET A 13 4.36 17.35 -6.82
C MET A 13 4.88 17.59 -8.25
N ILE A 14 5.24 16.54 -8.98
CA ILE A 14 5.80 16.64 -10.35
C ILE A 14 4.74 17.12 -11.35
N PHE A 15 3.49 16.67 -11.23
CA PHE A 15 2.41 17.00 -12.17
C PHE A 15 1.52 18.16 -11.72
N SER A 16 1.68 18.69 -10.50
CA SER A 16 0.91 19.83 -10.02
C SER A 16 1.58 21.15 -10.40
N THR A 17 0.89 21.94 -11.22
CA THR A 17 1.31 23.28 -11.69
C THR A 17 0.89 24.37 -10.68
N GLY A 18 1.07 24.12 -9.39
CA GLY A 18 0.62 25.00 -8.29
C GLY A 18 1.75 25.44 -7.35
N ASP A 19 1.54 26.55 -6.65
CA ASP A 19 2.51 27.20 -5.75
C ASP A 19 3.06 26.22 -4.68
N LEU A 20 4.38 26.21 -4.48
CA LEU A 20 5.13 25.21 -3.68
C LEU A 20 4.62 25.09 -2.23
N THR A 21 4.11 26.19 -1.66
CA THR A 21 3.56 26.22 -0.29
C THR A 21 2.26 25.41 -0.17
N HIS A 22 1.42 25.42 -1.21
CA HIS A 22 0.19 24.62 -1.21
C HIS A 22 0.47 23.12 -1.37
N GLN A 23 1.53 22.73 -2.09
CA GLN A 23 1.91 21.32 -2.25
C GLN A 23 2.50 20.70 -0.97
N ILE A 24 3.33 21.45 -0.23
CA ILE A 24 3.88 20.98 1.04
C ILE A 24 2.77 20.80 2.07
N LEU A 25 1.76 21.67 2.07
CA LEU A 25 0.61 21.57 2.95
C LEU A 25 -0.35 20.43 2.54
N GLN A 26 -0.41 20.12 1.25
CA GLN A 26 -1.29 19.08 0.71
C GLN A 26 -0.89 17.66 1.15
N GLY A 27 0.40 17.41 1.38
CA GLY A 27 0.89 16.11 1.84
C GLY A 27 0.34 15.69 3.22
N PRO A 28 0.50 16.51 4.28
CA PRO A 28 -0.10 16.25 5.58
C PRO A 28 -1.63 16.15 5.54
N THR A 29 -2.30 16.97 4.73
CA THR A 29 -3.77 16.90 4.62
C THR A 29 -4.24 15.61 3.95
N ASP A 30 -3.54 15.12 2.92
CA ASP A 30 -3.83 13.83 2.28
C ASP A 30 -3.76 12.68 3.29
N ILE A 31 -2.76 12.70 4.18
CA ILE A 31 -2.59 11.70 5.24
C ILE A 31 -3.74 11.76 6.24
N LEU A 32 -4.10 12.97 6.70
CA LEU A 32 -5.19 13.16 7.66
C LEU A 32 -6.55 12.73 7.09
N VAL A 33 -6.83 13.08 5.84
CA VAL A 33 -8.07 12.71 5.14
C VAL A 33 -8.12 11.20 4.90
N GLY A 34 -7.01 10.60 4.46
CA GLY A 34 -6.92 9.16 4.25
C GLY A 34 -7.13 8.36 5.54
N LEU A 35 -6.50 8.80 6.63
CA LEU A 35 -6.62 8.16 7.93
C LEU A 35 -8.03 8.32 8.53
N SER A 36 -8.59 9.53 8.51
CA SER A 36 -9.91 9.79 9.10
C SER A 36 -11.03 9.06 8.36
N SER A 37 -11.05 9.14 7.02
CA SER A 37 -12.03 8.43 6.18
C SER A 37 -11.89 6.91 6.31
N GLY A 38 -10.66 6.40 6.37
CA GLY A 38 -10.42 4.97 6.51
C GLY A 38 -10.76 4.41 7.89
N ILE A 39 -10.52 5.16 8.97
CA ILE A 39 -10.98 4.79 10.33
C ILE A 39 -12.50 4.76 10.38
N LEU A 40 -13.17 5.79 9.86
CA LEU A 40 -14.63 5.89 9.90
C LEU A 40 -15.28 4.70 9.16
N TRP A 41 -14.83 4.42 7.94
CA TRP A 41 -15.35 3.28 7.16
C TRP A 41 -14.90 1.92 7.72
N GLY A 42 -13.72 1.83 8.32
CA GLY A 42 -13.22 0.65 9.02
C GLY A 42 -14.06 0.27 10.24
N ILE A 43 -14.49 1.25 11.04
CA ILE A 43 -15.38 1.03 12.18
C ILE A 43 -16.78 0.60 11.69
N VAL A 44 -17.30 1.26 10.66
CA VAL A 44 -18.61 0.94 10.06
C VAL A 44 -18.64 -0.50 9.53
N SER A 45 -17.61 -0.89 8.76
CA SER A 45 -17.45 -2.27 8.24
C SER A 45 -17.13 -3.29 9.33
N GLY A 46 -16.51 -2.86 10.43
CA GLY A 46 -16.29 -3.67 11.62
C GLY A 46 -17.56 -3.97 12.41
N SER A 47 -18.45 -2.98 12.58
CA SER A 47 -19.61 -3.02 13.48
C SER A 47 -20.91 -3.54 12.86
N LEU A 48 -21.15 -3.30 11.56
CA LEU A 48 -22.41 -3.64 10.89
C LEU A 48 -22.73 -5.13 10.64
N PRO A 49 -21.81 -6.10 10.67
CA PRO A 49 -22.19 -7.49 10.45
C PRO A 49 -22.73 -8.12 11.74
N HIS A 50 -24.06 -8.32 11.81
CA HIS A 50 -24.70 -9.15 12.83
C HIS A 50 -24.04 -10.53 12.88
N ARG A 51 -23.79 -11.04 14.09
CA ARG A 51 -22.97 -12.24 14.33
C ARG A 51 -23.65 -13.55 13.92
N ASP A 52 -24.98 -13.53 13.81
CA ASP A 52 -25.81 -14.72 13.59
C ASP A 52 -26.12 -14.98 12.10
N ASP A 53 -25.50 -14.24 11.18
CA ASP A 53 -25.69 -14.43 9.74
C ASP A 53 -24.68 -15.46 9.18
N ASP A 54 -25.19 -16.50 8.51
CA ASP A 54 -24.38 -17.56 7.88
C ASP A 54 -23.39 -17.02 6.82
N LEU A 55 -23.73 -15.90 6.18
CA LEU A 55 -22.91 -15.20 5.19
C LEU A 55 -22.15 -13.98 5.75
N ALA A 56 -21.98 -13.86 7.07
CA ALA A 56 -21.31 -12.72 7.70
C ALA A 56 -19.89 -12.50 7.17
N VAL A 57 -19.16 -13.57 6.84
CA VAL A 57 -17.79 -13.50 6.29
C VAL A 57 -17.79 -12.86 4.90
N TRP A 58 -18.71 -13.27 4.02
CA TRP A 58 -18.80 -12.72 2.67
C TRP A 58 -19.21 -11.25 2.68
N LYS A 59 -20.18 -10.87 3.52
CA LYS A 59 -20.61 -9.47 3.70
C LYS A 59 -19.46 -8.60 4.23
N ARG A 60 -18.69 -9.09 5.21
CA ARG A 60 -17.49 -8.40 5.75
C ARG A 60 -16.43 -8.20 4.67
N SER A 61 -16.11 -9.24 3.90
CA SER A 61 -15.15 -9.16 2.80
C SER A 61 -15.62 -8.19 1.70
N ALA A 62 -16.91 -8.22 1.34
CA ALA A 62 -17.47 -7.31 0.35
C ALA A 62 -17.45 -5.85 0.82
N MET A 63 -17.79 -5.55 2.09
CA MET A 63 -17.76 -4.19 2.63
C MET A 63 -16.34 -3.61 2.66
N VAL A 64 -15.34 -4.41 3.06
CA VAL A 64 -13.93 -3.97 3.07
C VAL A 64 -13.40 -3.84 1.64
N GLY A 65 -13.71 -4.79 0.76
CA GLY A 65 -13.27 -4.76 -0.64
C GLY A 65 -13.86 -3.59 -1.43
N VAL A 66 -15.18 -3.41 -1.39
CA VAL A 66 -15.87 -2.30 -2.05
C VAL A 66 -15.45 -0.97 -1.43
N GLY A 67 -15.35 -0.90 -0.09
CA GLY A 67 -14.86 0.29 0.61
C GLY A 67 -13.45 0.70 0.17
N GLY A 68 -12.53 -0.26 0.10
CA GLY A 68 -11.17 -0.02 -0.38
C GLY A 68 -11.09 0.40 -1.85
N LEU A 69 -11.89 -0.21 -2.73
CA LEU A 69 -11.97 0.20 -4.13
C LEU A 69 -12.56 1.61 -4.28
N CYS A 70 -13.61 1.93 -3.53
CA CYS A 70 -14.23 3.25 -3.53
C CYS A 70 -13.24 4.33 -3.05
N THR A 71 -12.41 4.07 -2.03
CA THR A 71 -11.43 5.05 -1.59
C THR A 71 -10.29 5.24 -2.59
N ILE A 72 -9.81 4.16 -3.22
CA ILE A 72 -8.77 4.25 -4.25
C ILE A 72 -9.26 5.03 -5.49
N LEU A 73 -10.48 4.77 -5.96
CA LEU A 73 -11.04 5.43 -7.13
C LEU A 73 -11.63 6.82 -6.83
N GLY A 74 -12.09 7.04 -5.60
CA GLY A 74 -12.75 8.27 -5.17
C GLY A 74 -11.79 9.36 -4.74
N ALA A 75 -10.65 9.01 -4.12
CA ALA A 75 -9.71 10.00 -3.59
C ALA A 75 -9.10 10.93 -4.66
N PRO A 76 -8.72 10.45 -5.87
CA PRO A 76 -8.29 11.33 -6.95
C PRO A 76 -9.39 12.30 -7.41
N LYS A 77 -10.65 11.86 -7.44
CA LYS A 77 -11.80 12.72 -7.82
C LYS A 77 -12.13 13.76 -6.76
N ALA A 78 -11.80 13.49 -5.50
CA ALA A 78 -11.98 14.41 -4.38
C ALA A 78 -10.83 15.43 -4.24
N GLY A 79 -9.81 15.39 -5.10
CA GLY A 79 -8.66 16.31 -5.06
C GLY A 79 -7.49 15.86 -4.18
N PHE A 80 -7.54 14.63 -3.65
CA PHE A 80 -6.53 14.08 -2.73
C PHE A 80 -6.04 12.72 -3.22
N PRO A 81 -5.25 12.66 -4.31
CA PRO A 81 -4.89 11.39 -4.96
C PRO A 81 -4.10 10.45 -4.03
N SER A 82 -3.29 10.99 -3.11
CA SER A 82 -2.46 10.18 -2.19
C SER A 82 -3.27 9.57 -1.04
N ALA A 83 -4.46 10.10 -0.74
CA ALA A 83 -5.28 9.65 0.39
C ALA A 83 -5.91 8.26 0.17
N GLY A 84 -6.16 7.88 -1.09
CA GLY A 84 -6.90 6.66 -1.45
C GLY A 84 -6.24 5.35 -0.97
N PRO A 85 -4.98 5.07 -1.33
CA PRO A 85 -4.29 3.86 -0.88
C PRO A 85 -4.12 3.79 0.65
N LEU A 86 -3.87 4.93 1.30
CA LEU A 86 -3.78 5.04 2.75
C LEU A 86 -5.12 4.70 3.41
N ALA A 87 -6.23 5.25 2.89
CA ALA A 87 -7.57 4.94 3.36
C ALA A 87 -7.91 3.46 3.18
N CYS A 88 -7.58 2.85 2.04
CA CYS A 88 -7.82 1.43 1.80
C CYS A 88 -7.14 0.53 2.85
N VAL A 89 -5.88 0.81 3.19
CA VAL A 89 -5.14 0.00 4.18
C VAL A 89 -5.64 0.24 5.59
N THR A 90 -5.97 1.47 5.94
CA THR A 90 -6.51 1.81 7.26
C THR A 90 -7.90 1.19 7.48
N ILE A 91 -8.75 1.13 6.45
CA ILE A 91 -10.03 0.37 6.50
C ILE A 91 -9.78 -1.09 6.85
N ALA A 92 -8.89 -1.77 6.12
CA ALA A 92 -8.60 -3.18 6.33
C ALA A 92 -8.02 -3.43 7.73
N PHE A 93 -7.12 -2.56 8.19
CA PHE A 93 -6.52 -2.65 9.51
C PHE A 93 -7.56 -2.48 10.62
N ILE A 94 -8.34 -1.40 10.60
CA ILE A 94 -9.35 -1.10 11.63
C ILE A 94 -10.45 -2.16 11.65
N ALA A 95 -10.91 -2.62 10.48
CA ALA A 95 -11.87 -3.71 10.39
C ALA A 95 -11.33 -5.01 11.03
N SER A 96 -10.06 -5.34 10.76
CA SER A 96 -9.41 -6.53 11.35
C SER A 96 -9.29 -6.45 12.88
N VAL A 97 -9.02 -5.26 13.43
CA VAL A 97 -8.96 -5.03 14.88
C VAL A 97 -10.36 -5.17 15.48
N CYS A 98 -11.37 -4.55 14.86
CA CYS A 98 -12.75 -4.61 15.33
C CYS A 98 -13.27 -6.07 15.40
N TRP A 99 -12.96 -6.89 14.40
CA TRP A 99 -13.34 -8.31 14.40
C TRP A 99 -12.61 -9.13 15.46
N LYS A 100 -11.34 -8.81 15.77
CA LYS A 100 -10.60 -9.46 16.86
C LYS A 100 -11.21 -9.12 18.23
N THR A 101 -11.58 -7.85 18.45
CA THR A 101 -12.19 -7.40 19.72
C THR A 101 -13.58 -8.00 19.94
N GLN A 102 -14.30 -8.29 18.86
CA GLN A 102 -15.61 -8.93 18.95
C GLN A 102 -15.54 -10.38 19.44
N GLY A 103 -14.41 -11.09 19.35
CA GLY A 103 -14.29 -12.50 19.74
C GLY A 103 -14.53 -13.47 18.57
N PRO A 104 -14.21 -14.77 18.74
CA PRO A 104 -14.15 -15.73 17.63
C PRO A 104 -15.49 -15.89 16.91
N MET A 105 -15.46 -15.93 15.57
CA MET A 105 -16.62 -16.29 14.75
C MET A 105 -16.87 -17.80 14.81
N SER A 106 -18.13 -18.20 14.65
CA SER A 106 -18.54 -19.61 14.54
C SER A 106 -18.03 -20.28 13.25
N ASN A 107 -17.88 -19.49 12.17
CA ASN A 107 -17.40 -19.98 10.89
C ASN A 107 -15.87 -20.13 10.85
N LYS A 108 -15.38 -21.23 10.26
CA LYS A 108 -13.94 -21.49 10.07
C LYS A 108 -13.31 -20.60 9.01
N THR A 109 -14.08 -20.15 8.02
CA THR A 109 -13.55 -19.31 6.93
C THR A 109 -13.37 -17.88 7.42
N GLN A 110 -12.14 -17.38 7.36
CA GLN A 110 -11.83 -16.01 7.75
C GLN A 110 -11.86 -15.07 6.55
N VAL A 111 -12.08 -13.78 6.79
CA VAL A 111 -12.00 -12.76 5.73
C VAL A 111 -10.64 -12.77 5.03
N ALA A 112 -9.57 -13.09 5.77
CA ALA A 112 -8.23 -13.24 5.23
C ALA A 112 -8.13 -14.33 4.15
N ASP A 113 -8.88 -15.44 4.28
CA ASP A 113 -8.85 -16.53 3.30
C ASP A 113 -9.44 -16.08 1.96
N VAL A 114 -10.53 -15.31 2.00
CA VAL A 114 -11.17 -14.74 0.80
C VAL A 114 -10.21 -13.83 0.06
N PHE A 115 -9.53 -12.93 0.77
CA PHE A 115 -8.52 -12.04 0.17
C PHE A 115 -7.26 -12.78 -0.28
N SER A 116 -6.89 -13.89 0.37
CA SER A 116 -5.76 -14.73 -0.05
C SER A 116 -6.04 -15.44 -1.39
N VAL A 117 -7.24 -15.99 -1.56
CA VAL A 117 -7.67 -16.57 -2.84
C VAL A 117 -7.71 -15.51 -3.93
N LEU A 118 -8.26 -14.33 -3.62
CA LEU A 118 -8.28 -13.21 -4.57
C LEU A 118 -6.86 -12.76 -4.95
N TRP A 119 -5.95 -12.64 -3.98
CA TRP A 119 -4.56 -12.28 -4.20
C TRP A 119 -3.84 -13.26 -5.11
N ARG A 120 -4.07 -14.57 -4.93
CA ARG A 120 -3.47 -15.62 -5.78
C ARG A 120 -3.83 -15.48 -7.27
N ILE A 121 -4.95 -14.83 -7.58
CA ILE A 121 -5.39 -14.54 -8.96
C ILE A 121 -4.84 -13.18 -9.41
N LEU A 122 -4.86 -12.16 -8.55
CA LEU A 122 -4.42 -10.80 -8.88
C LEU A 122 -2.90 -10.69 -9.01
N GLU A 123 -2.12 -11.45 -8.25
CA GLU A 123 -0.66 -11.43 -8.28
C GLU A 123 -0.08 -11.72 -9.68
N PRO A 124 -0.40 -12.83 -10.37
CA PRO A 124 0.08 -13.07 -11.73
C PRO A 124 -0.46 -12.05 -12.74
N MET A 125 -1.68 -11.54 -12.53
CA MET A 125 -2.27 -10.50 -13.39
C MET A 125 -1.50 -9.18 -13.29
N LEU A 126 -1.07 -8.79 -12.08
CA LEU A 126 -0.24 -7.61 -11.85
C LEU A 126 1.09 -7.73 -12.58
N TYR A 127 1.77 -8.87 -12.47
CA TYR A 127 3.03 -9.10 -13.20
C TYR A 127 2.85 -9.11 -14.71
N ALA A 128 1.76 -9.71 -15.21
CA ALA A 128 1.43 -9.71 -16.63
C ALA A 128 1.19 -8.29 -17.17
N PHE A 129 0.48 -7.44 -16.41
CA PHE A 129 0.22 -6.06 -16.82
C PHE A 129 1.45 -5.16 -16.76
N ILE A 130 2.28 -5.28 -15.73
CA ILE A 130 3.56 -4.56 -15.68
C ILE A 130 4.42 -4.95 -16.89
N GLY A 131 4.45 -6.23 -17.26
CA GLY A 131 5.16 -6.69 -18.45
C GLY A 131 4.55 -6.19 -19.77
N ALA A 132 3.22 -6.10 -19.85
CA ALA A 132 2.53 -5.61 -21.04
C ALA A 132 2.68 -4.10 -21.26
N GLU A 133 2.94 -3.32 -20.21
CA GLU A 133 3.18 -1.87 -20.30
C GLU A 133 4.55 -1.54 -20.90
N ILE A 134 5.50 -2.48 -20.88
CA ILE A 134 6.86 -2.27 -21.39
C ILE A 134 6.89 -2.49 -22.91
N ASP A 135 6.94 -1.39 -23.66
CA ASP A 135 7.15 -1.42 -25.12
C ASP A 135 8.66 -1.39 -25.45
N LEU A 136 9.19 -2.51 -25.92
CA LEU A 136 10.59 -2.65 -26.31
C LEU A 136 10.93 -1.99 -27.66
N THR A 137 9.92 -1.61 -28.46
CA THR A 137 10.14 -1.04 -29.80
C THR A 137 10.50 0.45 -29.77
N ILE A 138 10.13 1.14 -28.69
CA ILE A 138 10.38 2.58 -28.47
C ILE A 138 11.57 2.79 -27.52
N LEU A 139 12.18 1.71 -27.03
CA LEU A 139 13.15 1.75 -25.95
C LEU A 139 14.55 2.13 -26.47
N ASP A 140 14.89 3.41 -26.34
CA ASP A 140 16.25 3.90 -26.61
C ASP A 140 17.25 3.34 -25.58
N LEU A 141 18.43 2.92 -26.04
CA LEU A 141 19.48 2.31 -25.21
C LEU A 141 19.90 3.25 -24.07
N ASN A 142 19.82 4.56 -24.31
CA ASN A 142 20.13 5.59 -23.31
C ASN A 142 19.13 5.57 -22.14
N THR A 143 17.84 5.37 -22.39
CA THR A 143 16.83 5.29 -21.31
C THR A 143 17.04 4.03 -20.45
N VAL A 144 17.41 2.92 -21.09
CA VAL A 144 17.71 1.66 -20.40
C VAL A 144 18.92 1.79 -19.47
N THR A 145 19.97 2.47 -19.91
CA THR A 145 21.17 2.69 -19.08
C THR A 145 20.86 3.58 -17.89
N TRP A 146 20.10 4.67 -18.06
CA TRP A 146 19.63 5.50 -16.94
C TRP A 146 18.76 4.72 -15.96
N GLY A 147 17.82 3.90 -16.45
CA GLY A 147 17.00 3.04 -15.59
C GLY A 147 17.82 2.02 -14.80
N THR A 148 18.79 1.36 -15.45
CA THR A 148 19.69 0.40 -14.81
C THR A 148 20.59 1.07 -13.76
N ALA A 149 21.12 2.25 -14.07
CA ALA A 149 21.93 3.03 -13.13
C ALA A 149 21.10 3.47 -11.91
N LEU A 150 19.85 3.85 -12.11
CA LEU A 150 18.94 4.25 -11.04
C LEU A 150 18.61 3.06 -10.11
N ILE A 151 18.32 1.88 -10.67
CA ILE A 151 18.10 0.65 -9.88
C ILE A 151 19.36 0.30 -9.07
N THR A 152 20.52 0.31 -9.71
CA THR A 152 21.79 0.00 -9.05
C THR A 152 22.09 1.00 -7.93
N GLY A 153 21.89 2.29 -8.19
CA GLY A 153 22.05 3.34 -7.19
C GLY A 153 21.09 3.22 -6.01
N ALA A 154 19.81 2.93 -6.28
CA ALA A 154 18.80 2.71 -5.24
C ALA A 154 19.15 1.51 -4.34
N LEU A 155 19.67 0.42 -4.92
CA LEU A 155 20.16 -0.74 -4.17
C LEU A 155 21.36 -0.38 -3.28
N LEU A 156 22.32 0.40 -3.78
CA LEU A 156 23.46 0.84 -2.99
C LEU A 156 23.03 1.72 -1.81
N VAL A 157 22.16 2.71 -2.06
CA VAL A 157 21.62 3.57 -0.99
C VAL A 157 20.91 2.75 0.06
N ARG A 158 20.12 1.74 -0.35
CA ARG A 158 19.45 0.83 0.58
C ARG A 158 20.44 0.11 1.48
N VAL A 159 21.50 -0.48 0.92
CA VAL A 159 22.53 -1.19 1.71
C VAL A 159 23.20 -0.25 2.71
N VAL A 160 23.53 0.97 2.30
CA VAL A 160 24.14 1.98 3.19
C VAL A 160 23.19 2.40 4.31
N VAL A 161 21.93 2.71 3.99
CA VAL A 161 20.92 3.12 4.99
C VAL A 161 20.61 1.99 5.96
N CYS A 162 20.46 0.74 5.49
CA CYS A 162 20.31 -0.43 6.35
C CYS A 162 21.53 -0.59 7.27
N GLY A 163 22.74 -0.39 6.73
CA GLY A 163 23.96 -0.37 7.52
C GLY A 163 23.89 0.64 8.66
N VAL A 164 23.60 1.89 8.35
CA VAL A 164 23.52 3.00 9.32
C VAL A 164 22.45 2.77 10.39
N VAL A 165 21.26 2.31 10.01
CA VAL A 165 20.17 2.02 10.97
C VAL A 165 20.54 0.89 11.93
N LEU A 166 21.35 -0.07 11.49
CA LEU A 166 21.78 -1.23 12.29
C LEU A 166 23.06 -0.97 13.12
N LEU A 167 23.71 0.19 12.99
CA LEU A 167 24.92 0.52 13.77
C LEU A 167 24.67 0.66 15.29
N GLY A 168 23.43 0.57 15.75
CA GLY A 168 23.07 0.61 17.18
C GLY A 168 22.62 -0.73 17.77
N THR A 169 22.51 -1.79 16.98
CA THR A 169 21.86 -3.04 17.41
C THR A 169 22.83 -4.13 17.91
N GLY A 170 24.12 -3.85 18.00
CA GLY A 170 25.14 -4.80 18.49
C GLY A 170 25.39 -6.01 17.56
N LEU A 171 24.93 -5.93 16.30
CA LEU A 171 25.08 -6.98 15.29
C LEU A 171 26.48 -6.97 14.66
N ASN A 172 26.95 -8.13 14.23
CA ASN A 172 28.22 -8.26 13.54
C ASN A 172 28.13 -7.71 12.10
N TRP A 173 29.25 -7.24 11.55
CA TRP A 173 29.29 -6.65 10.20
C TRP A 173 28.78 -7.60 9.09
N LYS A 174 28.95 -8.91 9.28
CA LYS A 174 28.43 -9.93 8.37
C LYS A 174 26.90 -10.06 8.43
N GLU A 175 26.31 -9.87 9.61
CA GLU A 175 24.85 -9.94 9.80
C GLU A 175 24.18 -8.68 9.26
N ILE A 176 24.81 -7.52 9.44
CA ILE A 176 24.35 -6.24 8.86
C ILE A 176 24.31 -6.34 7.32
N LEU A 177 25.36 -6.90 6.71
CA LEU A 177 25.41 -7.12 5.27
C LEU A 177 24.34 -8.15 4.83
N PHE A 178 24.16 -9.24 5.59
CA PHE A 178 23.14 -10.25 5.31
C PHE A 178 21.73 -9.66 5.32
N VAL A 179 21.40 -8.84 6.32
CA VAL A 179 20.09 -8.16 6.41
C VAL A 179 19.91 -7.14 5.28
N GLY A 180 20.96 -6.42 4.90
CA GLY A 180 20.94 -5.50 3.76
C GLY A 180 20.70 -6.20 2.41
N LEU A 181 21.18 -7.45 2.27
CA LEU A 181 21.08 -8.25 1.04
C LEU A 181 19.89 -9.20 0.99
N ALA A 182 19.24 -9.51 2.12
CA ALA A 182 18.18 -10.51 2.23
C ALA A 182 16.91 -10.21 1.40
N TRP A 183 16.77 -8.99 0.88
CA TRP A 183 15.63 -8.51 0.10
C TRP A 183 16.09 -7.75 -1.15
N LEU A 184 17.19 -8.19 -1.77
CA LEU A 184 17.47 -7.82 -3.15
C LEU A 184 16.38 -8.43 -4.05
N PRO A 185 15.80 -7.65 -4.98
CA PRO A 185 14.85 -8.15 -5.96
C PRO A 185 15.49 -9.17 -6.90
#